data_AF-A0A4U9D477-F1
#
_entry.id   AF-A0A4U9D477-F1
#
_cell.length_a   1.000
_cell.length_b   1.000
_cell.length_c   1.000
_cell.angle_alpha   90.00
_cell.angle_beta   90.00
_cell.angle_gamma   90.00
#
_symmetry.space_group_name_H-M   'P 1'
#
loop_
_entity.id
_entity.type
_entity.pdbx_description
1 polymer ?
#
loop_
_entity_poly.entity_id
_entity_poly.type
_entity_poly.pdbx_seq_one_letter_code
_entity_poly.pdbx_strand_id
1 'polypeptide(L)'
;MPTLAPLPTTPVSIMTNTVRQDKLSIMWDSPWQPIRDSVALQHYWRDDLAREALFWHVQQNLSKNNIKDVNLGFDCRVLYQRAQCAINIESPGNKLNANLIAVSRELAKVRDNGLPQDEFDTLIAQKKLELQKLFATYARTDTDILISQRIRSLQNQVVDIAPEQYQKLRQEFLDSLTVDMLNQYLRQQLSQDMALVLQQPQGEPEYNMKDLRATWEKLMVPAPTVTTATAGSGEAAEARSDATDIPPAQ
;
A
#
# COMPACT_ATOMS: atom_id res chain seq x y z
N MET A 1 22.30 4.63 16.43
CA MET A 1 22.05 5.33 15.15
C MET A 1 20.95 6.35 15.39
N PRO A 2 20.99 7.54 14.78
CA PRO A 2 19.89 8.49 14.89
C PRO A 2 18.62 7.90 14.28
N THR A 3 17.54 7.90 15.06
CA THR A 3 16.24 7.32 14.71
C THR A 3 15.20 8.43 14.83
N LEU A 4 14.41 8.67 13.77
CA LEU A 4 13.26 9.57 13.89
C LEU A 4 12.16 8.93 14.74
N ALA A 5 11.42 9.76 15.46
CA ALA A 5 10.19 9.32 16.11
C ALA A 5 9.16 8.88 15.04
N PRO A 6 8.24 7.96 15.39
CA PRO A 6 7.13 7.63 14.50
C PRO A 6 6.36 8.87 14.08
N LEU A 7 5.93 8.89 12.83
CA LEU A 7 5.07 9.94 12.30
C LEU A 7 3.73 9.92 13.07
N PRO A 8 3.30 11.05 13.64
CA PRO A 8 1.99 11.13 14.27
C PRO A 8 0.87 10.91 13.26
N THR A 9 -0.16 10.15 13.65
CA THR A 9 -1.37 9.92 12.84
C THR A 9 -2.34 11.11 12.87
N THR A 10 -2.04 12.14 13.67
CA THR A 10 -2.79 13.40 13.68
C THR A 10 -2.60 14.09 12.33
N PRO A 11 -3.70 14.47 11.65
CA PRO A 11 -3.60 15.09 10.35
C PRO A 11 -2.97 16.48 10.47
N VAL A 12 -2.08 16.83 9.54
CA VAL A 12 -1.31 18.08 9.55
C VAL A 12 -1.60 18.88 8.29
N SER A 13 -1.82 20.19 8.44
CA SER A 13 -1.84 21.15 7.33
C SER A 13 -0.57 22.00 7.34
N ILE A 14 0.00 22.26 6.17
CA ILE A 14 1.24 23.03 5.98
C ILE A 14 1.00 24.03 4.86
N MET A 15 1.01 25.33 5.21
CA MET A 15 1.01 26.42 4.22
C MET A 15 2.42 26.62 3.67
N THR A 16 2.59 26.57 2.35
CA THR A 16 3.91 26.63 1.72
C THR A 16 3.90 27.29 0.34
N ASN A 17 5.04 27.85 -0.06
CA ASN A 17 5.28 28.38 -1.41
C ASN A 17 5.87 27.33 -2.37
N THR A 18 6.06 26.10 -1.91
CA THR A 18 6.65 25.01 -2.69
C THR A 18 5.65 24.26 -3.57
N VAL A 19 4.34 24.47 -3.37
CA VAL A 19 3.26 23.82 -4.13
C VAL A 19 2.42 24.89 -4.83
N ARG A 20 1.93 24.57 -6.03
CA ARG A 20 1.06 25.46 -6.81
C ARG A 20 -0.43 25.13 -6.68
N GLN A 21 -0.73 23.95 -6.14
CA GLN A 21 -2.07 23.42 -5.87
C GLN A 21 -2.00 22.59 -4.60
N ASP A 22 -3.14 22.30 -3.98
CA ASP A 22 -3.18 21.45 -2.80
C ASP A 22 -2.59 20.08 -3.10
N LYS A 23 -1.72 19.62 -2.20
CA LYS A 23 -1.12 18.29 -2.23
C LYS A 23 -1.44 17.56 -0.94
N LEU A 24 -2.34 16.59 -1.02
CA LEU A 24 -2.67 15.71 0.10
C LEU A 24 -1.88 14.41 0.00
N SER A 25 -1.06 14.13 1.00
CA SER A 25 -0.31 12.90 1.14
C SER A 25 -1.01 11.96 2.12
N ILE A 26 -1.37 10.77 1.65
CA ILE A 26 -1.75 9.63 2.49
C ILE A 26 -0.48 8.86 2.78
N MET A 27 0.07 9.00 3.99
CA MET A 27 1.42 8.56 4.33
C MET A 27 1.40 7.41 5.34
N TRP A 28 2.05 6.31 4.98
CA TRP A 28 2.39 5.21 5.88
C TRP A 28 3.82 5.35 6.36
N ASP A 29 4.04 5.11 7.65
CA ASP A 29 5.33 5.24 8.30
C ASP A 29 5.61 4.03 9.19
N SER A 30 6.77 3.40 8.99
CA SER A 30 7.17 2.20 9.72
C SER A 30 8.65 2.21 10.07
N PRO A 31 9.08 1.47 11.11
CA PRO A 31 10.50 1.27 11.38
C PRO A 31 11.18 0.60 10.19
N TRP A 32 12.28 1.19 9.71
CA TRP A 32 13.09 0.60 8.65
C TRP A 32 13.94 -0.54 9.21
N GLN A 33 13.86 -1.70 8.56
CA GLN A 33 14.70 -2.87 8.87
C GLN A 33 15.81 -2.99 7.81
N PRO A 34 17.09 -2.95 8.21
CA PRO A 34 18.21 -3.19 7.30
C PRO A 34 18.08 -4.53 6.58
N ILE A 35 18.38 -4.55 5.29
CA ILE A 35 18.32 -5.77 4.46
C ILE A 35 19.69 -6.42 4.50
N ARG A 36 19.83 -7.53 5.24
CA ARG A 36 21.12 -8.20 5.48
C ARG A 36 21.20 -9.63 4.97
N ASP A 37 20.06 -10.23 4.64
CA ASP A 37 19.95 -11.60 4.16
C ASP A 37 18.84 -11.72 3.10
N SER A 38 18.73 -12.90 2.50
CA SER A 38 17.76 -13.19 1.44
C SER A 38 16.31 -13.16 1.94
N VAL A 39 16.05 -13.51 3.19
CA VAL A 39 14.71 -13.52 3.76
C VAL A 39 14.20 -12.08 3.90
N ALA A 40 15.01 -11.20 4.49
CA ALA A 40 14.72 -9.77 4.58
C ALA A 40 14.53 -9.13 3.18
N LEU A 41 15.36 -9.53 2.21
CA LEU A 41 15.24 -9.05 0.83
C LEU A 41 13.92 -9.47 0.18
N GLN A 42 13.49 -10.72 0.36
CA GLN A 42 12.21 -11.18 -0.15
C GLN A 42 11.03 -10.47 0.53
N HIS A 43 11.10 -10.22 1.85
CA HIS A 43 10.08 -9.41 2.53
C HIS A 43 9.99 -8.01 1.93
N TYR A 44 11.13 -7.33 1.81
CA TYR A 44 11.20 -6.00 1.19
C TYR A 44 10.59 -5.99 -0.21
N TRP A 45 10.92 -6.98 -1.05
CA TRP A 45 10.38 -7.09 -2.41
C TRP A 45 8.88 -7.34 -2.47
N ARG A 46 8.31 -8.05 -1.50
CA ARG A 46 6.85 -8.25 -1.40
C ARG A 46 6.16 -6.94 -1.08
N ASP A 47 6.67 -6.22 -0.08
CA ASP A 47 6.11 -4.93 0.30
C ASP A 47 6.24 -3.90 -0.83
N ASP A 48 7.38 -3.91 -1.54
CA ASP A 48 7.62 -3.03 -2.69
C ASP A 48 6.70 -3.31 -3.85
N LEU A 49 6.54 -4.59 -4.22
CA LEU A 49 5.64 -4.97 -5.29
C LEU A 49 4.17 -4.72 -4.92
N ALA A 50 3.78 -4.93 -3.67
CA ALA A 50 2.42 -4.60 -3.19
C ALA A 50 2.13 -3.11 -3.33
N ARG A 51 3.07 -2.25 -2.92
CA ARG A 51 2.95 -0.79 -3.08
C ARG A 51 2.83 -0.36 -4.53
N GLU A 52 3.68 -0.91 -5.39
CA GLU A 52 3.64 -0.61 -6.83
C GLU A 52 2.31 -1.07 -7.45
N ALA A 53 1.88 -2.29 -7.13
CA ALA A 53 0.63 -2.85 -7.65
C ALA A 53 -0.60 -2.04 -7.18
N LEU A 54 -0.61 -1.62 -5.92
CA LEU A 54 -1.66 -0.74 -5.37
C LEU A 54 -1.72 0.58 -6.13
N PHE A 55 -0.58 1.26 -6.29
CA PHE A 55 -0.53 2.54 -6.97
C PHE A 55 -0.95 2.42 -8.44
N TRP A 56 -0.45 1.39 -9.13
CA TRP A 56 -0.81 1.09 -10.50
C TRP A 56 -2.31 0.83 -10.67
N HIS A 57 -2.91 0.02 -9.79
CA HIS A 57 -4.35 -0.24 -9.78
C HIS A 57 -5.17 1.05 -9.62
N VAL A 58 -4.84 1.88 -8.63
CA VAL A 58 -5.54 3.14 -8.39
C VAL A 58 -5.41 4.07 -9.59
N GLN A 59 -4.20 4.25 -10.10
CA GLN A 59 -3.94 5.13 -11.25
C GLN A 59 -4.73 4.68 -12.49
N GLN A 60 -4.75 3.38 -12.78
CA GLN A 60 -5.53 2.83 -13.89
C GLN A 60 -7.02 3.05 -13.71
N ASN A 61 -7.57 2.76 -12.53
CA ASN A 61 -9.02 2.87 -12.29
C ASN A 61 -9.49 4.32 -12.33
N LEU A 62 -8.72 5.27 -11.80
CA LEU A 62 -9.05 6.69 -11.94
C LEU A 62 -9.01 7.16 -13.39
N SER A 63 -8.02 6.70 -14.18
CA SER A 63 -7.91 7.02 -15.61
C SER A 63 -9.09 6.45 -16.40
N LYS A 64 -9.43 5.18 -16.18
CA LYS A 64 -10.58 4.51 -16.82
C LYS A 64 -11.90 5.21 -16.51
N ASN A 65 -12.06 5.72 -15.29
CA ASN A 65 -13.26 6.43 -14.85
C ASN A 65 -13.27 7.93 -15.21
N ASN A 66 -12.30 8.41 -16.00
CA ASN A 66 -12.19 9.81 -16.44
C ASN A 66 -12.23 10.83 -15.29
N ILE A 67 -11.62 10.50 -14.15
CA ILE A 67 -11.50 11.46 -13.03
C ILE A 67 -10.54 12.57 -13.49
N LYS A 68 -11.05 13.81 -13.51
CA LYS A 68 -10.31 15.01 -13.91
C LYS A 68 -9.77 15.74 -12.69
N ASP A 69 -8.85 16.67 -12.94
CA ASP A 69 -8.30 17.57 -11.91
C ASP A 69 -7.65 16.83 -10.73
N VAL A 70 -7.09 15.65 -11.01
CA VAL A 70 -6.30 14.86 -10.07
C VAL A 70 -4.99 14.47 -10.73
N ASN A 71 -3.88 14.78 -10.07
CA ASN A 71 -2.57 14.23 -10.39
C ASN A 71 -2.12 13.35 -9.22
N LEU A 72 -1.85 12.07 -9.53
CA LEU A 72 -1.41 11.10 -8.53
C LEU A 72 0.10 10.91 -8.60
N GLY A 73 0.74 11.03 -7.45
CA GLY A 73 2.13 10.65 -7.24
C GLY A 73 2.27 9.53 -6.22
N PHE A 74 3.35 8.79 -6.32
CA PHE A 74 3.73 7.81 -5.31
C PHE A 74 5.22 7.94 -5.02
N ASP A 75 5.57 8.04 -3.74
CA ASP A 75 6.97 8.06 -3.33
C ASP A 75 7.19 7.26 -2.05
N CYS A 76 8.30 6.54 -2.01
CA CYS A 76 8.81 5.87 -0.82
C CYS A 76 10.22 6.37 -0.54
N ARG A 77 10.54 6.59 0.74
CA ARG A 77 11.85 7.01 1.21
C ARG A 77 12.20 6.35 2.53
N VAL A 78 13.49 6.11 2.72
CA VAL A 78 14.04 5.72 4.01
C VAL A 78 14.79 6.91 4.58
N LEU A 79 14.36 7.40 5.75
CA LEU A 79 14.96 8.54 6.43
C LEU A 79 15.16 8.20 7.90
N TYR A 80 16.41 8.24 8.38
CA TYR A 80 16.74 8.05 9.79
C TYR A 80 16.04 6.84 10.43
N GLN A 81 16.19 5.67 9.78
CA GLN A 81 15.59 4.39 10.19
C GLN A 81 14.04 4.35 10.19
N ARG A 82 13.39 5.22 9.42
CA ARG A 82 11.97 5.15 9.10
C ARG A 82 11.77 4.92 7.62
N ALA A 83 10.85 4.03 7.25
CA ALA A 83 10.37 3.89 5.89
C ALA A 83 9.03 4.61 5.77
N GLN A 84 8.99 5.62 4.92
CA GLN A 84 7.81 6.45 4.66
C GLN A 84 7.41 6.29 3.21
N CYS A 85 6.16 5.91 2.99
CA CYS A 85 5.57 5.81 1.66
C CYS A 85 4.29 6.63 1.61
N ALA A 86 4.11 7.41 0.55
CA ALA A 86 2.96 8.27 0.40
C ALA A 86 2.30 8.12 -0.98
N ILE A 87 0.97 8.06 -0.98
CA ILE A 87 0.18 8.38 -2.17
C ILE A 87 -0.14 9.86 -2.08
N ASN A 88 0.28 10.61 -3.10
CA ASN A 88 0.09 12.05 -3.20
C ASN A 88 -1.07 12.35 -4.16
N ILE A 89 -2.03 13.13 -3.69
CA ILE A 89 -3.16 13.63 -4.46
C ILE A 89 -2.94 15.12 -4.64
N GLU A 90 -2.56 15.53 -5.84
CA GLU A 90 -2.50 16.94 -6.21
C GLU A 90 -3.79 17.34 -6.92
N SER A 91 -4.45 18.38 -6.42
CA SER A 91 -5.80 18.77 -6.82
C SER A 91 -6.06 20.24 -6.49
N PRO A 92 -6.94 20.94 -7.23
CA PRO A 92 -7.53 22.18 -6.75
C PRO A 92 -8.27 21.96 -5.41
N GLY A 93 -8.21 22.93 -4.50
CA GLY A 93 -8.78 22.77 -3.15
C GLY A 93 -10.28 22.46 -3.12
N ASN A 94 -11.07 23.06 -4.02
CA ASN A 94 -12.50 22.76 -4.15
C ASN A 94 -12.81 21.33 -4.65
N LYS A 95 -11.82 20.61 -5.20
CA LYS A 95 -11.94 19.21 -5.65
C LYS A 95 -11.24 18.22 -4.72
N LEU A 96 -10.48 18.70 -3.74
CA LEU A 96 -9.62 17.88 -2.90
C LEU A 96 -10.38 16.74 -2.21
N ASN A 97 -11.50 17.04 -1.55
CA ASN A 97 -12.29 16.02 -0.86
C ASN A 97 -12.93 15.01 -1.84
N ALA A 98 -13.38 15.47 -3.02
CA ALA A 98 -13.94 14.58 -4.03
C ALA A 98 -12.86 13.61 -4.59
N ASN A 99 -11.65 14.10 -4.79
CA ASN A 99 -10.51 13.30 -5.23
C ASN A 99 -10.02 12.34 -4.14
N LEU A 100 -10.01 12.77 -2.87
CA LEU A 100 -9.77 11.87 -1.74
C LEU A 100 -10.80 10.74 -1.69
N ILE A 101 -12.09 11.02 -1.91
CA ILE A 101 -13.14 10.00 -1.96
C ILE A 101 -12.87 9.01 -3.10
N ALA A 102 -12.51 9.50 -4.29
CA ALA A 102 -12.24 8.65 -5.44
C ALA A 102 -11.07 7.70 -5.17
N VAL A 103 -9.94 8.22 -4.68
CA VAL A 103 -8.76 7.42 -4.32
C VAL A 103 -9.09 6.43 -3.19
N SER A 104 -9.74 6.89 -2.11
CA SER A 104 -10.06 6.04 -0.96
C SER A 104 -10.99 4.89 -1.33
N ARG A 105 -11.91 5.07 -2.28
CA ARG A 105 -12.76 3.99 -2.78
C ARG A 105 -11.96 2.92 -3.52
N GLU A 106 -11.01 3.30 -4.36
CA GLU A 106 -10.15 2.32 -5.04
C GLU A 106 -9.25 1.58 -4.04
N LEU A 107 -8.69 2.28 -3.04
CA LEU A 107 -7.95 1.65 -1.96
C LEU A 107 -8.82 0.67 -1.15
N ALA A 108 -10.05 1.05 -0.82
CA ALA A 108 -10.99 0.18 -0.11
C ALA A 108 -11.34 -1.08 -0.94
N LYS A 109 -11.55 -0.95 -2.25
CA LYS A 109 -11.77 -2.11 -3.14
C LYS A 109 -10.61 -3.10 -3.09
N VAL A 110 -9.37 -2.61 -3.15
CA VAL A 110 -8.17 -3.45 -3.06
C VAL A 110 -8.03 -4.08 -1.66
N ARG A 111 -8.33 -3.34 -0.60
CA ARG A 111 -8.36 -3.89 0.77
C ARG A 111 -9.36 -5.05 0.86
N ASP A 112 -10.57 -4.87 0.35
CA ASP A 112 -11.63 -5.86 0.54
C ASP A 112 -11.43 -7.07 -0.39
N ASN A 113 -11.12 -6.84 -1.65
CA ASN A 113 -11.13 -7.88 -2.68
C ASN A 113 -9.72 -8.33 -3.12
N GLY A 114 -8.69 -7.53 -2.86
CA GLY A 114 -7.38 -7.71 -3.48
C GLY A 114 -7.35 -7.27 -4.93
N LEU A 115 -6.23 -7.52 -5.60
CA LEU A 115 -6.06 -7.35 -7.04
C LEU A 115 -6.68 -8.52 -7.81
N PRO A 116 -7.24 -8.26 -9.00
CA PRO A 116 -7.63 -9.28 -9.96
C PRO A 116 -6.43 -10.12 -10.44
N GLN A 117 -6.71 -11.37 -10.85
CA GLN A 117 -5.69 -12.28 -11.39
C GLN A 117 -5.02 -11.73 -12.66
N ASP A 118 -5.77 -11.12 -13.56
CA ASP A 118 -5.25 -10.56 -14.81
C ASP A 118 -4.34 -9.36 -14.59
N GLU A 119 -4.68 -8.50 -13.61
CA GLU A 119 -3.82 -7.41 -13.17
C GLU A 119 -2.52 -7.93 -12.56
N PHE A 120 -2.60 -8.98 -11.73
CA PHE A 120 -1.43 -9.66 -11.17
C PHE A 120 -0.54 -10.26 -12.27
N ASP A 121 -1.11 -11.04 -13.19
CA ASP A 121 -0.36 -11.69 -14.26
C ASP A 121 0.34 -10.67 -15.16
N THR A 122 -0.33 -9.56 -15.45
CA THR A 122 0.24 -8.43 -16.21
C THR A 122 1.43 -7.81 -15.49
N LEU A 123 1.30 -7.55 -14.19
CA LEU A 123 2.37 -7.01 -13.35
C LEU A 123 3.58 -7.95 -13.31
N ILE A 124 3.36 -9.26 -13.10
CA ILE A 124 4.44 -10.25 -13.06
C ILE A 124 5.14 -10.37 -14.41
N ALA A 125 4.39 -10.39 -15.52
CA ALA A 125 4.96 -10.41 -16.85
C ALA A 125 5.83 -9.17 -17.12
N GLN A 126 5.38 -7.98 -16.72
CA GLN A 126 6.16 -6.75 -16.82
C GLN A 126 7.44 -6.84 -15.98
N LYS A 127 7.36 -7.29 -14.73
CA LYS A 127 8.54 -7.42 -13.85
C LYS A 127 9.56 -8.44 -14.35
N LYS A 128 9.10 -9.54 -14.95
CA LYS A 128 9.98 -10.51 -15.61
C LYS A 128 10.68 -9.90 -16.82
N LEU A 129 9.97 -9.10 -17.63
CA LEU A 129 10.56 -8.39 -18.76
C LEU A 129 11.59 -7.34 -18.32
N GLU A 130 11.32 -6.61 -17.23
CA GLU A 130 12.27 -5.68 -16.61
C GLU A 130 13.53 -6.42 -16.14
N LEU A 131 13.36 -7.58 -15.49
CA LEU A 131 14.47 -8.41 -15.03
C LEU A 131 15.34 -8.94 -16.17
N GLN A 132 14.73 -9.33 -17.30
CA GLN A 132 15.47 -9.75 -18.50
C GLN A 132 16.35 -8.64 -19.06
N LYS A 133 15.96 -7.38 -18.87
CA LYS A 133 16.71 -6.20 -19.33
C LYS A 133 17.76 -5.73 -18.32
N LEU A 134 17.92 -6.39 -17.16
CA LEU A 134 18.80 -5.95 -16.07
C LEU A 134 20.20 -5.52 -16.55
N PHE A 135 20.92 -6.40 -17.24
CA PHE A 135 22.29 -6.11 -17.70
C PHE A 135 22.34 -5.04 -18.79
N ALA A 136 21.33 -5.00 -19.67
CA ALA A 136 21.23 -3.98 -20.70
C ALA A 136 20.98 -2.58 -20.11
N THR A 137 20.20 -2.51 -19.02
CA THR A 137 19.97 -1.29 -18.24
C THR A 137 21.24 -0.90 -17.49
N TYR A 138 21.87 -1.86 -16.79
CA TYR A 138 23.11 -1.62 -16.05
C TYR A 138 24.22 -1.06 -16.94
N ALA A 139 24.44 -1.65 -18.12
CA ALA A 139 25.46 -1.19 -19.07
C ALA A 139 25.23 0.22 -19.63
N ARG A 140 24.00 0.75 -19.54
CA ARG A 140 23.61 2.09 -19.99
C ARG A 140 23.37 3.06 -18.84
N THR A 141 23.59 2.64 -17.61
CA THR A 141 23.34 3.48 -16.44
C THR A 141 24.56 4.37 -16.21
N ASP A 142 24.33 5.69 -16.14
CA ASP A 142 25.40 6.66 -15.91
C ASP A 142 26.05 6.45 -14.53
N THR A 143 27.32 6.81 -14.43
CA THR A 143 28.13 6.56 -13.23
C THR A 143 27.62 7.31 -12.01
N ASP A 144 27.07 8.51 -12.17
CA ASP A 144 26.46 9.29 -11.10
C ASP A 144 25.22 8.61 -10.52
N ILE A 145 24.44 7.92 -11.36
CA ILE A 145 23.29 7.12 -10.93
C ILE A 145 23.77 5.92 -10.11
N LEU A 146 24.78 5.19 -10.58
CA LEU A 146 25.37 4.04 -9.87
C LEU A 146 25.96 4.47 -8.51
N ILE A 147 26.68 5.59 -8.47
CA ILE A 147 27.23 6.16 -7.23
C ILE A 147 26.10 6.53 -6.27
N SER A 148 25.04 7.18 -6.78
CA SER A 148 23.89 7.57 -5.96
C SER A 148 23.15 6.35 -5.40
N GLN A 149 23.00 5.29 -6.18
CA GLN A 149 22.43 4.01 -5.73
C GLN A 149 23.29 3.39 -4.62
N ARG A 150 24.61 3.35 -4.80
CA ARG A 150 25.55 2.85 -3.80
C ARG A 150 25.49 3.64 -2.50
N ILE A 151 25.45 4.97 -2.57
CA ILE A 151 25.32 5.85 -1.39
C ILE A 151 24.01 5.56 -0.65
N ARG A 152 22.88 5.45 -1.36
CA ARG A 152 21.59 5.10 -0.74
C ARG A 152 21.64 3.72 -0.08
N SER A 153 22.27 2.74 -0.72
CA SER A 153 22.45 1.39 -0.16
C SER A 153 23.20 1.43 1.16
N LEU A 154 24.29 2.19 1.22
CA LEU A 154 25.10 2.36 2.45
C LEU A 154 24.34 3.10 3.55
N GLN A 155 23.68 4.22 3.22
CA GLN A 155 22.91 5.02 4.16
C GLN A 155 21.74 4.24 4.77
N ASN A 156 21.06 3.45 3.94
CA ASN A 156 19.90 2.67 4.34
C ASN A 156 20.28 1.25 4.80
N GLN A 157 21.57 0.90 4.84
CA GLN A 157 22.03 -0.42 5.25
C GLN A 157 21.35 -1.56 4.46
N VAL A 158 21.17 -1.33 3.15
CA VAL A 158 20.74 -2.35 2.19
C VAL A 158 22.00 -3.04 1.69
N VAL A 159 22.03 -4.37 1.79
CA VAL A 159 23.12 -5.17 1.24
C VAL A 159 23.22 -4.97 -0.27
N ASP A 160 24.44 -4.71 -0.74
CA ASP A 160 24.74 -4.65 -2.17
C ASP A 160 25.02 -6.06 -2.66
N ILE A 161 24.28 -6.49 -3.67
CA ILE A 161 24.32 -7.85 -4.20
C ILE A 161 24.74 -7.80 -5.66
N ALA A 162 25.61 -8.73 -6.05
CA ALA A 162 26.09 -8.82 -7.42
C ALA A 162 24.90 -8.96 -8.39
N PRO A 163 24.93 -8.31 -9.57
CA PRO A 163 23.81 -8.34 -10.52
C PRO A 163 23.34 -9.74 -10.91
N GLU A 164 24.25 -10.72 -11.01
CA GLU A 164 23.96 -12.12 -11.30
C GLU A 164 23.18 -12.77 -10.15
N GLN A 165 23.58 -12.49 -8.91
CA GLN A 165 22.90 -12.98 -7.72
C GLN A 165 21.52 -12.32 -7.55
N TYR A 166 21.44 -11.00 -7.80
CA TYR A 166 20.15 -10.28 -7.85
C TYR A 166 19.23 -10.93 -8.88
N GLN A 167 19.72 -11.19 -10.10
CA GLN A 167 18.92 -11.78 -11.16
C GLN A 167 18.30 -13.12 -10.74
N LYS A 168 19.13 -14.01 -10.19
CA LYS A 168 18.67 -15.32 -9.72
C LYS A 168 17.62 -15.19 -8.61
N LEU A 169 17.92 -14.43 -7.56
CA LEU A 169 17.01 -14.27 -6.42
C LEU A 169 15.69 -13.60 -6.83
N ARG A 170 15.76 -12.59 -7.72
CA ARG A 170 14.57 -11.89 -8.20
C ARG A 170 13.73 -12.78 -9.11
N GLN A 171 14.35 -13.64 -9.92
CA GLN A 171 13.63 -14.62 -10.73
C GLN A 171 12.88 -15.61 -9.84
N GLU A 172 13.57 -16.22 -8.87
CA GLU A 172 12.95 -17.15 -7.89
C GLU A 172 11.80 -16.49 -7.12
N PHE A 173 11.97 -15.21 -6.74
CA PHE A 173 10.91 -14.42 -6.12
C PHE A 173 9.69 -14.24 -7.04
N LEU A 174 9.89 -13.82 -8.29
CA LEU A 174 8.79 -13.59 -9.23
C LEU A 174 8.08 -14.88 -9.64
N ASP A 175 8.79 -16.02 -9.65
CA ASP A 175 8.21 -17.33 -10.00
C ASP A 175 7.43 -17.96 -8.84
N SER A 176 7.76 -17.63 -7.59
CA SER A 176 7.09 -18.16 -6.40
C SER A 176 5.89 -17.33 -5.93
N LEU A 177 5.75 -16.10 -6.42
CA LEU A 177 4.68 -15.21 -5.98
C LEU A 177 3.33 -15.63 -6.58
N THR A 178 2.28 -15.58 -5.75
CA THR A 178 0.90 -15.79 -6.17
C THR A 178 0.06 -14.56 -5.90
N VAL A 179 -1.10 -14.46 -6.56
CA VAL A 179 -2.05 -13.37 -6.34
C VAL A 179 -2.54 -13.33 -4.89
N ASP A 180 -2.76 -14.48 -4.26
CA ASP A 180 -3.22 -14.58 -2.88
C ASP A 180 -2.18 -14.05 -1.90
N MET A 181 -0.91 -14.38 -2.12
CA MET A 181 0.20 -13.83 -1.33
C MET A 181 0.23 -12.32 -1.47
N LEU A 182 0.22 -11.77 -2.69
CA LEU A 182 0.26 -10.33 -2.92
C LEU A 182 -0.95 -9.63 -2.26
N ASN A 183 -2.15 -10.20 -2.39
CA ASN A 183 -3.38 -9.69 -1.80
C ASN A 183 -3.36 -9.71 -0.27
N GLN A 184 -2.68 -10.67 0.35
CA GLN A 184 -2.45 -10.65 1.79
C GLN A 184 -1.58 -9.46 2.22
N TYR A 185 -0.50 -9.17 1.49
CA TYR A 185 0.37 -8.02 1.78
C TYR A 185 -0.36 -6.68 1.57
N LEU A 186 -1.13 -6.57 0.50
CA LEU A 186 -1.97 -5.39 0.24
C LEU A 186 -2.94 -5.12 1.39
N ARG A 187 -3.64 -6.16 1.88
CA ARG A 187 -4.53 -6.05 3.03
C ARG A 187 -3.80 -5.60 4.28
N GLN A 188 -2.65 -6.20 4.57
CA GLN A 188 -1.83 -5.82 5.72
C GLN A 188 -1.40 -4.37 5.65
N GLN A 189 -0.89 -3.92 4.50
CA GLN A 189 -0.45 -2.55 4.29
C GLN A 189 -1.61 -1.55 4.43
N LEU A 190 -2.77 -1.84 3.83
CA LEU A 190 -3.95 -0.97 3.89
C LEU A 190 -4.65 -0.97 5.26
N SER A 191 -4.30 -1.91 6.14
CA SER A 191 -4.77 -1.96 7.52
C SER A 191 -3.87 -1.20 8.50
N GLN A 192 -2.70 -0.74 8.05
CA GLN A 192 -1.80 0.07 8.88
C GLN A 192 -2.35 1.48 9.05
N ASP A 193 -2.10 2.05 10.22
CA ASP A 193 -2.36 3.46 10.47
C ASP A 193 -1.59 4.33 9.48
N MET A 194 -2.25 5.39 9.02
CA MET A 194 -1.66 6.38 8.13
C MET A 194 -1.82 7.78 8.71
N ALA A 195 -1.02 8.70 8.21
CA ALA A 195 -1.15 10.12 8.47
C ALA A 195 -1.56 10.87 7.20
N LEU A 196 -2.49 11.81 7.36
CA LEU A 196 -2.82 12.78 6.32
C LEU A 196 -1.95 14.02 6.49
N VAL A 197 -1.18 14.35 5.46
CA VAL A 197 -0.40 15.59 5.40
C VAL A 197 -0.87 16.39 4.21
N LEU A 198 -1.41 17.58 4.46
CA LEU A 198 -1.84 18.50 3.43
C LEU A 198 -0.83 19.64 3.29
N GLN A 199 -0.33 19.86 2.08
CA GLN A 199 0.42 21.05 1.72
C GLN A 199 -0.47 21.95 0.87
N GLN A 200 -0.66 23.19 1.30
CA GLN A 200 -1.49 24.18 0.59
C GLN A 200 -0.66 25.38 0.14
N PRO A 201 -0.97 25.98 -1.02
CA PRO A 201 -0.37 27.24 -1.43
C PRO A 201 -0.63 28.35 -0.41
N GLN A 202 0.39 29.17 -0.14
CA GLN A 202 0.27 30.29 0.79
C GLN A 202 -0.74 31.32 0.26
N GLY A 203 -1.68 31.75 1.11
CA GLY A 203 -2.73 32.72 0.77
C GLY A 203 -4.08 32.10 0.41
N GLU A 204 -4.17 30.78 0.25
CA GLU A 204 -5.44 30.08 0.17
C GLU A 204 -6.08 29.88 1.56
N PRO A 205 -7.42 29.78 1.65
CA PRO A 205 -8.09 29.41 2.90
C PRO A 205 -7.62 28.04 3.39
N GLU A 206 -7.31 27.97 4.69
CA GLU A 206 -6.90 26.70 5.33
C GLU A 206 -8.03 25.66 5.26
N TYR A 207 -7.70 24.47 4.75
CA TYR A 207 -8.64 23.37 4.65
C TYR A 207 -8.89 22.73 6.01
N ASN A 208 -10.13 22.31 6.25
CA ASN A 208 -10.43 21.55 7.46
C ASN A 208 -9.94 20.11 7.35
N MET A 209 -8.76 19.84 7.93
CA MET A 209 -8.17 18.51 7.96
C MET A 209 -9.01 17.47 8.73
N LYS A 210 -9.87 17.90 9.66
CA LYS A 210 -10.77 16.96 10.37
C LYS A 210 -11.82 16.36 9.42
N ASP A 211 -12.29 17.13 8.45
CA ASP A 211 -13.29 16.66 7.48
C ASP A 211 -12.68 15.67 6.49
N LEU A 212 -11.43 15.91 6.05
CA LEU A 212 -10.69 14.97 5.22
C LEU A 212 -10.42 13.66 5.98
N ARG A 213 -10.01 13.76 7.25
CA ARG A 213 -9.81 12.59 8.11
C ARG A 213 -11.11 11.79 8.29
N ALA A 214 -12.22 12.46 8.62
CA ALA A 214 -13.51 11.79 8.77
C ALA A 214 -13.97 11.12 7.47
N THR A 215 -13.71 11.76 6.32
CA THR A 215 -14.00 11.18 5.00
C THR A 215 -13.18 9.93 4.74
N TRP A 216 -11.88 9.95 5.05
CA TRP A 216 -11.02 8.78 4.96
C TRP A 216 -11.52 7.65 5.86
N GLU A 217 -11.70 7.92 7.15
CA GLU A 217 -12.10 6.92 8.15
C GLU A 217 -13.42 6.26 7.73
N LYS A 218 -14.40 7.03 7.26
CA LYS A 218 -15.68 6.49 6.78
C LYS A 218 -15.53 5.48 5.64
N LEU A 219 -14.57 5.68 4.74
CA LEU A 219 -14.37 4.82 3.56
C LEU A 219 -13.42 3.65 3.85
N MET A 220 -12.46 3.86 4.75
CA MET A 220 -11.37 2.93 5.02
C MET A 220 -11.59 2.08 6.29
N VAL A 221 -12.77 2.15 6.91
CA VAL A 221 -13.24 1.11 7.86
C VAL A 221 -13.51 -0.20 7.09
N PRO A 222 -13.00 -1.35 7.56
CA PRO A 222 -13.29 -2.65 6.94
C PRO A 222 -14.80 -2.89 6.89
N ALA A 223 -15.32 -3.32 5.74
CA ALA A 223 -16.69 -3.79 5.69
C ALA A 223 -16.83 -5.01 6.62
N PRO A 224 -17.93 -5.13 7.39
CA PRO A 224 -18.17 -6.34 8.17
C PRO A 224 -18.13 -7.53 7.22
N THR A 225 -17.32 -8.53 7.55
CA THR A 225 -17.21 -9.76 6.79
C THR A 225 -18.59 -10.38 6.68
N VAL A 226 -19.20 -10.32 5.49
CA VAL A 226 -20.40 -11.09 5.20
C VAL A 226 -19.95 -12.54 5.19
N THR A 227 -20.09 -13.19 6.33
CA THR A 227 -19.96 -14.64 6.43
C THR A 227 -21.09 -15.16 5.56
N THR A 228 -20.77 -15.64 4.37
CA THR A 228 -21.68 -16.44 3.55
C THR A 228 -21.96 -17.71 4.34
N ALA A 229 -22.97 -17.63 5.22
CA ALA A 229 -23.60 -18.80 5.79
C ALA A 229 -24.03 -19.66 4.62
N THR A 230 -23.36 -20.80 4.46
CA THR A 230 -23.67 -21.79 3.46
C THR A 230 -25.07 -22.30 3.80
N ALA A 231 -26.07 -21.81 3.08
CA ALA A 231 -27.41 -22.38 3.09
C ALA A 231 -27.33 -23.74 2.39
N GLY A 232 -26.89 -24.76 3.14
CA GLY A 232 -27.16 -26.16 2.82
C GLY A 232 -28.56 -26.48 3.31
N SER A 233 -29.48 -26.66 2.36
CA SER A 233 -30.85 -27.10 2.61
C SER A 233 -30.90 -28.52 3.15
N GLY A 234 -31.54 -28.67 4.31
CA GLY A 234 -32.52 -29.73 4.57
C GLY A 234 -31.97 -31.10 5.00
N GLU A 235 -31.98 -31.34 6.31
CA GLU A 235 -32.58 -32.56 6.83
C GLU A 235 -33.13 -32.30 8.23
N ALA A 236 -34.44 -32.53 8.37
CA ALA A 236 -35.17 -32.40 9.60
C ALA A 236 -34.74 -33.49 10.58
N ALA A 237 -34.32 -33.10 11.78
CA ALA A 237 -34.34 -33.96 12.94
C ALA A 237 -34.91 -33.16 14.10
N GLU A 238 -36.07 -33.64 14.56
CA GLU A 238 -36.92 -33.14 15.62
C GLU A 238 -36.19 -32.59 16.85
N ALA A 239 -36.71 -31.45 17.30
CA ALA A 239 -36.50 -30.90 18.62
C ALA A 239 -36.88 -31.90 19.72
N ARG A 240 -35.97 -32.15 20.66
CA ARG A 240 -36.33 -32.55 22.03
C ARG A 240 -35.36 -31.93 23.04
N SER A 241 -35.82 -30.86 23.67
CA SER A 241 -35.39 -30.47 25.00
C SER A 241 -36.58 -29.81 25.69
N ASP A 242 -37.24 -30.54 26.59
CA ASP A 242 -37.40 -30.09 27.99
C ASP A 242 -38.23 -31.07 28.83
N ALA A 243 -37.98 -30.96 30.15
CA ALA A 243 -38.73 -31.47 31.30
C ALA A 243 -38.26 -32.81 31.93
N THR A 244 -37.33 -32.66 32.88
CA THR A 244 -37.49 -32.97 34.31
C THR A 244 -38.44 -34.10 34.71
N ASP A 245 -37.90 -35.22 35.20
CA ASP A 245 -38.34 -35.85 36.47
C ASP A 245 -37.39 -36.98 36.92
N ILE A 246 -37.07 -37.01 38.22
CA ILE A 246 -36.36 -38.04 39.00
C ILE A 246 -37.18 -38.21 40.30
N PRO A 247 -37.32 -39.37 41.00
CA PRO A 247 -37.06 -40.81 40.73
C PRO A 247 -38.29 -41.72 41.12
N PRO A 248 -38.17 -43.06 41.25
CA PRO A 248 -37.71 -43.64 42.52
C PRO A 248 -36.76 -44.85 42.39
N ALA A 249 -36.16 -45.16 43.53
CA ALA A 249 -35.14 -46.17 43.78
C ALA A 249 -35.62 -47.62 43.69
N GLN A 250 -34.68 -48.52 43.34
CA GLN A 250 -34.41 -49.78 44.02
C GLN A 250 -32.95 -50.16 43.86
#